data_AF-A0A8H8MAM1-F1
#
_entry.id   AF-A0A8H8MAM1-F1
#
_cell.length_a   1.000
_cell.length_b   1.000
_cell.length_c   1.000
_cell.angle_alpha   90.00
_cell.angle_beta   90.00
_cell.angle_gamma   90.00
#
_symmetry.space_group_name_H-M   'P 1'
#
loop_
_entity.id
_entity.type
_entity.pdbx_description
1 polymer ?
#
loop_
_entity_poly.entity_id
_entity_poly.type
_entity_poly.pdbx_seq_one_letter_code
_entity_poly.pdbx_strand_id
1 'polypeptide(L)'
;MGNSDTEDVLRPPTPEIDSKVSELTSRLQTSNVHDSSTRSGKGVDDGLSDDDDDEDKLFEELEKDEFDMSGLREKRMEELKAQIAKVRDMRENEHGQLTEIIDEKEVIKTSANESRCIIHFYHRDFRRCDIMNRHLETLAPRHFKTRFIKVFVENVPWLVEKLDIKVLPCVICFIRGVSKDRIIGFEELGNEDGFKTASLELRLTQSGVIDKPDAPQQTLKTPFGTTGMVGSSGSKIRGRNNNDSEDEDYRDDD
;
A
#
# COMPACT_ATOMS: atom_id res chain seq x y z
N MET A 1 -43.65 24.07 -37.66
CA MET A 1 -43.92 24.10 -36.21
C MET A 1 -43.16 22.96 -35.55
N GLY A 2 -42.28 23.30 -34.60
CA GLY A 2 -41.80 22.46 -33.50
C GLY A 2 -40.85 21.32 -33.82
N ASN A 3 -39.82 21.02 -33.04
CA ASN A 3 -39.11 21.69 -31.94
C ASN A 3 -37.79 20.91 -31.75
N SER A 4 -36.88 21.51 -31.02
CA SER A 4 -35.49 21.16 -30.77
C SER A 4 -35.24 20.04 -29.74
N ASP A 5 -33.97 19.62 -29.70
CA ASP A 5 -33.22 19.00 -28.59
C ASP A 5 -33.65 17.57 -28.17
N THR A 6 -32.78 16.62 -27.80
CA THR A 6 -31.57 16.66 -26.96
C THR A 6 -30.74 15.39 -27.20
N GLU A 7 -29.41 15.51 -27.20
CA GLU A 7 -28.48 14.38 -27.12
C GLU A 7 -28.64 13.63 -25.79
N ASP A 8 -28.94 12.33 -25.86
CA ASP A 8 -29.03 11.42 -24.70
C ASP A 8 -27.65 10.81 -24.43
N VAL A 9 -26.82 11.56 -23.70
CA VAL A 9 -25.53 11.07 -23.18
C VAL A 9 -25.83 10.16 -21.99
N LEU A 10 -25.75 8.85 -22.22
CA LEU A 10 -25.77 7.79 -21.20
C LEU A 10 -24.84 8.12 -20.03
N ARG A 11 -25.41 8.63 -18.93
CA ARG A 11 -24.74 8.78 -17.64
C ARG A 11 -24.69 7.39 -16.97
N PRO A 12 -23.51 6.87 -16.58
CA PRO A 12 -23.46 5.63 -15.82
C PRO A 12 -24.11 5.82 -14.44
N PRO A 13 -24.75 4.76 -13.89
CA PRO A 13 -25.45 4.83 -12.62
C PRO A 13 -24.48 5.21 -11.49
N THR A 14 -24.86 6.21 -10.69
CA THR A 14 -24.11 6.58 -9.49
C THR A 14 -24.19 5.43 -8.48
N PRO A 15 -23.06 4.94 -7.94
CA PRO A 15 -23.08 3.88 -6.92
C PRO A 15 -23.74 4.40 -5.64
N GLU A 16 -24.60 3.58 -5.03
CA GLU A 16 -25.18 3.82 -3.71
C GLU A 16 -24.06 3.97 -2.67
N ILE A 17 -23.97 5.16 -2.11
CA ILE A 17 -22.96 5.50 -1.10
C ILE A 17 -23.44 4.89 0.22
N ASP A 18 -22.62 3.97 0.77
CA ASP A 18 -22.84 3.31 2.05
C ASP A 18 -23.23 4.33 3.13
N SER A 19 -24.33 4.04 3.84
CA SER A 19 -24.96 4.90 4.87
C SER A 19 -23.99 5.54 5.86
N LYS A 20 -22.86 4.87 6.14
CA LYS A 20 -21.81 5.36 7.05
C LYS A 20 -20.93 6.46 6.43
N VAL A 21 -20.71 6.42 5.12
CA VAL A 21 -19.95 7.43 4.38
C VAL A 21 -20.77 8.72 4.26
N SER A 22 -22.08 8.60 4.08
CA SER A 22 -23.00 9.75 4.08
C SER A 22 -23.07 10.46 5.44
N GLU A 23 -23.03 9.72 6.55
CA GLU A 23 -23.07 10.31 7.89
C GLU A 23 -21.79 11.10 8.21
N LEU A 24 -20.65 10.63 7.69
CA LEU A 24 -19.35 11.33 7.84
C LEU A 24 -19.28 12.60 7.00
N THR A 25 -19.84 12.63 5.78
CA THR A 25 -19.92 13.85 4.96
C THR A 25 -20.90 14.87 5.53
N SER A 26 -22.04 14.44 6.09
CA SER A 26 -23.00 15.36 6.72
C SER A 26 -22.41 16.07 7.95
N ARG A 27 -21.56 15.39 8.74
CA ARG A 27 -20.89 15.99 9.90
C ARG A 27 -19.86 17.06 9.53
N LEU A 28 -19.23 16.96 8.36
CA LEU A 28 -18.26 17.93 7.86
C LEU A 28 -18.93 19.20 7.30
N GLN A 29 -20.18 19.11 6.82
CA GLN A 29 -20.95 20.26 6.34
C GLN A 29 -21.56 21.11 7.47
N THR A 30 -21.87 20.52 8.63
CA THR A 30 -22.50 21.24 9.76
C THR A 30 -21.58 22.20 10.49
N SER A 31 -20.26 22.06 10.37
CA SER A 31 -19.28 22.93 11.04
C SER A 31 -19.00 24.25 10.29
N ASN A 32 -19.58 24.47 9.11
CA ASN A 32 -19.23 25.60 8.24
C ASN A 32 -20.36 26.64 8.05
N VAL A 33 -21.42 26.58 8.85
CA VAL A 33 -22.54 27.52 8.75
C VAL A 33 -22.99 27.95 10.14
N HIS A 34 -22.34 28.97 10.71
CA HIS A 34 -22.78 29.96 11.72
C HIS A 34 -21.58 30.94 11.76
N ASP A 35 -21.67 32.24 11.48
CA ASP A 35 -22.65 33.21 11.94
C ASP A 35 -22.49 34.52 11.14
N SER A 36 -23.59 35.10 10.64
CA SER A 36 -23.80 36.55 10.61
C SER A 36 -25.12 36.88 9.90
N SER A 37 -26.13 37.25 10.68
CA SER A 37 -27.28 38.01 10.20
C SER A 37 -27.63 39.10 11.21
N THR A 38 -27.40 40.33 10.74
CA THR A 38 -28.22 41.54 10.92
C THR A 38 -28.62 42.02 12.32
N ARG A 39 -28.13 43.23 12.68
CA ARG A 39 -28.88 44.14 13.54
C ARG A 39 -28.59 45.61 13.23
N SER A 40 -29.61 46.34 12.82
CA SER A 40 -29.60 47.79 12.57
C SER A 40 -29.43 48.62 13.85
N GLY A 41 -28.72 49.75 13.73
CA GLY A 41 -29.09 50.98 14.45
C GLY A 41 -27.96 51.88 14.97
N LYS A 42 -27.96 53.12 14.45
CA LYS A 42 -27.60 54.42 15.08
C LYS A 42 -26.13 54.89 15.01
N GLY A 43 -25.96 56.11 14.47
CA GLY A 43 -24.66 56.71 14.15
C GLY A 43 -24.11 57.74 15.15
N VAL A 44 -22.88 58.17 14.83
CA VAL A 44 -22.09 59.36 15.20
C VAL A 44 -20.84 59.26 14.31
N ASP A 45 -20.65 60.14 13.32
CA ASP A 45 -19.96 61.45 13.36
C ASP A 45 -18.42 61.36 13.48
N ASP A 46 -17.78 62.00 12.49
CA ASP A 46 -16.40 62.51 12.40
C ASP A 46 -15.17 61.57 12.42
N GLY A 47 -14.33 61.65 11.37
CA GLY A 47 -12.93 61.20 11.41
C GLY A 47 -12.38 60.59 10.11
N LEU A 48 -11.50 61.32 9.44
CA LEU A 48 -10.80 60.95 8.21
C LEU A 48 -9.71 59.86 8.41
N SER A 49 -9.71 58.87 7.50
CA SER A 49 -8.56 58.20 6.85
C SER A 49 -7.36 57.72 7.70
N ASP A 50 -7.20 56.39 7.86
CA ASP A 50 -5.91 55.65 7.67
C ASP A 50 -5.98 54.10 7.90
N ASP A 51 -7.15 53.43 7.88
CA ASP A 51 -7.27 51.99 8.25
C ASP A 51 -7.50 51.01 7.07
N ASP A 52 -7.77 51.50 5.85
CA ASP A 52 -8.02 50.62 4.68
C ASP A 52 -6.75 49.86 4.24
N ASP A 53 -5.57 50.47 4.40
CA ASP A 53 -4.29 49.88 4.00
C ASP A 53 -3.86 48.68 4.88
N ASP A 54 -4.39 48.53 6.10
CA ASP A 54 -4.04 47.43 7.00
C ASP A 54 -5.06 46.27 6.92
N GLU A 55 -6.33 46.56 6.58
CA GLU A 55 -7.32 45.53 6.24
C GLU A 55 -7.00 44.85 4.89
N ASP A 56 -6.55 45.61 3.88
CA ASP A 56 -6.14 45.06 2.58
C ASP A 56 -4.89 44.16 2.71
N LYS A 57 -3.93 44.53 3.56
CA LYS A 57 -2.75 43.69 3.86
C LYS A 57 -3.11 42.40 4.60
N LEU A 58 -4.07 42.46 5.53
CA LEU A 58 -4.54 41.29 6.26
C LEU A 58 -5.33 40.34 5.33
N PHE A 59 -6.10 40.89 4.38
CA PHE A 59 -6.79 40.12 3.35
C PHE A 59 -5.82 39.46 2.37
N GLU A 60 -4.78 40.17 1.92
CA GLU A 60 -3.73 39.59 1.08
C GLU A 60 -2.96 38.47 1.79
N GLU A 61 -2.71 38.60 3.10
CA GLU A 61 -2.02 37.57 3.89
C GLU A 61 -2.91 36.32 4.10
N LEU A 62 -4.22 36.50 4.31
CA LEU A 62 -5.20 35.42 4.39
C LEU A 62 -5.43 34.70 3.04
N GLU A 63 -5.49 35.42 1.92
CA GLU A 63 -5.59 34.80 0.58
C GLU A 63 -4.34 33.99 0.24
N LYS A 64 -3.16 34.45 0.68
CA LYS A 64 -1.89 33.74 0.49
C LYS A 64 -1.81 32.47 1.33
N ASP A 65 -2.26 32.53 2.58
CA ASP A 65 -2.36 31.38 3.47
C ASP A 65 -3.46 30.39 3.03
N GLU A 66 -4.59 30.88 2.47
CA GLU A 66 -5.64 30.04 1.89
C GLU A 66 -5.17 29.36 0.60
N PHE A 67 -4.35 30.03 -0.22
CA PHE A 67 -3.70 29.43 -1.38
C PHE A 67 -2.69 28.34 -0.98
N ASP A 68 -1.93 28.54 0.09
CA ASP A 68 -0.97 27.54 0.60
C ASP A 68 -1.70 26.35 1.28
N MET A 69 -2.76 26.61 2.05
CA MET A 69 -3.59 25.56 2.66
C MET A 69 -4.47 24.81 1.65
N SER A 70 -4.96 25.46 0.61
CA SER A 70 -5.67 24.80 -0.49
C SER A 70 -4.73 23.93 -1.31
N GLY A 71 -3.50 24.38 -1.58
CA GLY A 71 -2.44 23.57 -2.18
C GLY A 71 -2.06 22.34 -1.35
N LEU A 72 -1.92 22.48 -0.02
CA LEU A 72 -1.70 21.34 0.87
C LEU A 72 -2.89 20.37 0.91
N ARG A 73 -4.12 20.89 0.94
CA ARG A 73 -5.34 20.06 0.89
C ARG A 73 -5.46 19.30 -0.42
N GLU A 74 -5.21 19.96 -1.55
CA GLU A 74 -5.23 19.37 -2.88
C GLU A 74 -4.17 18.27 -2.99
N LYS A 75 -2.93 18.55 -2.57
CA LYS A 75 -1.83 17.58 -2.57
C LYS A 75 -2.14 16.35 -1.71
N ARG A 76 -2.70 16.54 -0.51
CA ARG A 76 -3.11 15.43 0.36
C ARG A 76 -4.26 14.63 -0.24
N MET A 77 -5.20 15.30 -0.91
CA MET A 77 -6.33 14.66 -1.57
C MET A 77 -5.87 13.85 -2.80
N GLU A 78 -4.88 14.35 -3.54
CA GLU A 78 -4.26 13.67 -4.67
C GLU A 78 -3.46 12.44 -4.22
N GLU A 79 -2.64 12.56 -3.17
CA GLU A 79 -1.92 11.43 -2.59
C GLU A 79 -2.87 10.32 -2.11
N LEU A 80 -3.98 10.70 -1.45
CA LEU A 80 -4.99 9.74 -1.01
C LEU A 80 -5.69 9.08 -2.21
N LYS A 81 -6.08 9.85 -3.23
CA LYS A 81 -6.67 9.32 -4.47
C LYS A 81 -5.71 8.35 -5.18
N ALA A 82 -4.42 8.68 -5.26
CA ALA A 82 -3.42 7.82 -5.88
C ALA A 82 -3.23 6.50 -5.11
N GLN A 83 -3.27 6.54 -3.78
CA GLN A 83 -3.21 5.32 -2.96
C GLN A 83 -4.45 4.45 -3.13
N ILE A 84 -5.64 5.05 -3.12
CA ILE A 84 -6.90 4.34 -3.35
C ILE A 84 -6.94 3.71 -4.74
N ALA A 85 -6.52 4.46 -5.77
CA ALA A 85 -6.46 3.96 -7.15
C ALA A 85 -5.51 2.75 -7.27
N LYS A 86 -4.32 2.80 -6.65
CA LYS A 86 -3.40 1.66 -6.63
C LYS A 86 -3.99 0.44 -5.95
N VAL A 87 -4.67 0.62 -4.81
CA VAL A 87 -5.33 -0.51 -4.12
C VAL A 87 -6.48 -1.07 -4.96
N ARG A 88 -7.20 -0.22 -5.70
CA ARG A 88 -8.26 -0.64 -6.62
C ARG A 88 -7.69 -1.42 -7.80
N ASP A 89 -6.67 -0.91 -8.47
CA ASP A 89 -5.97 -1.59 -9.57
C ASP A 89 -5.41 -2.94 -9.14
N MET A 90 -4.77 -3.01 -7.96
CA MET A 90 -4.26 -4.29 -7.45
C MET A 90 -5.38 -5.30 -7.21
N ARG A 91 -6.55 -4.86 -6.70
CA ARG A 91 -7.71 -5.77 -6.53
C ARG A 91 -8.33 -6.17 -7.86
N GLU A 92 -8.41 -5.24 -8.81
CA GLU A 92 -8.94 -5.47 -10.16
C GLU A 92 -8.02 -6.41 -10.96
N ASN A 93 -6.71 -6.35 -10.74
CA ASN A 93 -5.72 -7.24 -11.36
C ASN A 93 -5.55 -8.58 -10.61
N GLU A 94 -6.57 -9.01 -9.87
CA GLU A 94 -6.60 -10.31 -9.17
C GLU A 94 -5.38 -10.56 -8.24
N HIS A 95 -4.81 -9.52 -7.63
CA HIS A 95 -3.77 -9.73 -6.63
C HIS A 95 -4.35 -10.45 -5.41
N GLY A 96 -3.56 -11.33 -4.78
CA GLY A 96 -3.99 -12.10 -3.62
C GLY A 96 -4.50 -13.51 -3.92
N GLN A 97 -4.53 -13.92 -5.19
CA GLN A 97 -4.84 -15.29 -5.61
C GLN A 97 -3.79 -15.82 -6.60
N LEU A 98 -3.69 -17.14 -6.72
CA LEU A 98 -2.86 -17.80 -7.73
C LEU A 98 -3.68 -17.93 -9.02
N THR A 99 -3.31 -17.17 -10.05
CA THR A 99 -4.04 -17.18 -11.33
C THR A 99 -3.35 -18.05 -12.38
N GLU A 100 -4.12 -18.71 -13.23
CA GLU A 100 -3.58 -19.50 -14.33
C GLU A 100 -3.64 -18.69 -15.61
N ILE A 101 -2.48 -18.49 -16.27
CA ILE A 101 -2.41 -17.85 -17.58
C ILE A 101 -2.07 -18.89 -18.63
N ILE A 102 -2.86 -18.93 -19.70
CA ILE A 102 -2.74 -19.90 -20.79
C ILE A 102 -1.89 -19.31 -21.92
N ASP A 103 -2.08 -18.03 -22.26
CA ASP A 103 -1.39 -17.39 -23.37
C ASP A 103 0.03 -16.96 -22.98
N GLU A 104 1.02 -17.44 -23.73
CA GLU A 104 2.44 -17.13 -23.51
C GLU A 104 2.73 -15.63 -23.54
N LYS A 105 2.08 -14.89 -24.45
CA LYS A 105 2.28 -13.44 -24.57
C LYS A 105 1.77 -12.71 -23.33
N GLU A 106 0.70 -13.19 -22.73
CA GLU A 106 0.13 -12.63 -21.51
C GLU A 106 1.04 -12.87 -20.30
N VAL A 107 1.68 -14.05 -20.20
CA VAL A 107 2.69 -14.34 -19.17
C VAL A 107 3.84 -13.33 -19.23
N ILE A 108 4.37 -13.09 -20.43
CA ILE A 108 5.48 -12.14 -20.63
C ILE A 108 5.05 -10.72 -20.28
N LYS A 109 3.89 -10.27 -20.77
CA LYS A 109 3.34 -8.94 -20.46
C LYS A 109 3.14 -8.75 -18.96
N THR A 110 2.60 -9.75 -18.27
CA THR A 110 2.35 -9.67 -16.84
C THR A 110 3.68 -9.61 -16.07
N SER A 111 4.67 -10.42 -16.45
CA SER A 111 6.01 -10.37 -15.84
C SER A 111 6.72 -9.02 -16.00
N ALA A 112 6.43 -8.30 -17.10
CA ALA A 112 7.04 -7.01 -17.43
C ALA A 112 6.30 -5.81 -16.80
N ASN A 113 4.97 -5.87 -16.73
CA ASN A 113 4.14 -4.78 -16.19
C ASN A 113 4.07 -4.80 -14.66
N GLU A 114 4.12 -6.00 -14.06
CA GLU A 114 4.02 -6.12 -12.61
C GLU A 114 5.32 -5.75 -11.90
N SER A 115 5.18 -5.04 -10.78
CA SER A 115 6.34 -4.63 -9.98
C SER A 115 7.08 -5.81 -9.37
N ARG A 116 6.33 -6.83 -8.93
CA ARG A 116 6.81 -8.09 -8.35
C ARG A 116 5.89 -9.20 -8.83
N CYS A 117 6.46 -10.22 -9.45
CA CYS A 117 5.71 -11.32 -10.04
C CYS A 117 6.42 -12.65 -9.76
N ILE A 118 5.65 -13.67 -9.40
CA ILE A 118 6.11 -15.04 -9.21
C ILE A 118 5.38 -15.90 -10.23
N ILE A 119 6.15 -16.63 -11.05
CA ILE A 119 5.63 -17.50 -12.10
C ILE A 119 6.01 -18.94 -11.77
N HIS A 120 5.00 -19.77 -11.54
CA HIS A 120 5.14 -21.20 -11.37
C HIS A 120 4.93 -21.92 -12.71
N PHE A 121 5.98 -22.55 -13.22
CA PHE A 121 5.90 -23.48 -14.35
C PHE A 121 5.55 -24.88 -13.84
N TYR A 122 4.38 -25.40 -14.24
CA TYR A 122 3.90 -26.71 -13.80
C TYR A 122 3.53 -27.63 -14.95
N HIS A 123 3.42 -28.91 -14.61
CA HIS A 123 2.86 -29.94 -15.46
C HIS A 123 1.96 -30.87 -14.62
N ARG A 124 0.81 -31.27 -15.19
CA ARG A 124 -0.27 -31.99 -14.48
C ARG A 124 0.14 -33.37 -13.98
N ASP A 125 1.05 -34.03 -14.69
CA ASP A 125 1.54 -35.36 -14.30
C ASP A 125 2.50 -35.36 -13.09
N PHE A 126 2.96 -34.18 -12.66
CA PHE A 126 3.96 -34.07 -11.59
C PHE A 126 3.29 -33.66 -10.27
N ARG A 127 3.10 -34.63 -9.37
CA ARG A 127 2.56 -34.42 -8.01
C ARG A 127 3.27 -33.31 -7.22
N ARG A 128 4.57 -33.10 -7.44
CA ARG A 128 5.35 -32.03 -6.80
C ARG A 128 4.88 -30.63 -7.23
N CYS A 129 4.36 -30.47 -8.44
CA CYS A 129 3.75 -29.22 -8.86
C CYS A 129 2.49 -28.89 -8.05
N ASP A 130 1.65 -29.88 -7.76
CA ASP A 130 0.44 -29.67 -6.96
C ASP A 130 0.74 -29.27 -5.51
N ILE A 131 1.85 -29.79 -4.97
CA ILE A 131 2.34 -29.39 -3.64
C ILE A 131 2.75 -27.92 -3.68
N MET A 132 3.57 -27.52 -4.66
CA MET A 132 4.01 -26.13 -4.80
C MET A 132 2.83 -25.17 -5.04
N ASN A 133 1.86 -25.53 -5.87
CA ASN A 133 0.63 -24.77 -6.09
C ASN A 133 -0.11 -24.48 -4.78
N ARG A 134 -0.31 -25.50 -3.91
CA ARG A 134 -0.96 -25.33 -2.60
C ARG A 134 -0.24 -24.34 -1.69
N HIS A 135 1.10 -24.37 -1.68
CA HIS A 135 1.87 -23.41 -0.90
C HIS A 135 1.75 -21.98 -1.47
N LEU A 136 1.80 -21.82 -2.79
CA LEU A 136 1.62 -20.50 -3.42
C LEU A 136 0.21 -19.95 -3.24
N GLU A 137 -0.83 -20.78 -3.32
CA GLU A 137 -2.23 -20.40 -3.02
C GLU A 137 -2.38 -19.90 -1.57
N THR A 138 -1.64 -20.49 -0.63
CA THR A 138 -1.62 -20.05 0.78
C THR A 138 -0.89 -18.72 0.96
N LEU A 139 0.13 -18.45 0.14
CA LEU A 139 0.96 -17.25 0.23
C LEU A 139 0.37 -16.05 -0.51
N ALA A 140 -0.32 -16.27 -1.62
CA ALA A 140 -0.92 -15.22 -2.43
C ALA A 140 -1.74 -14.20 -1.61
N PRO A 141 -2.71 -14.59 -0.76
CA PRO A 141 -3.52 -13.64 0.00
C PRO A 141 -2.75 -12.94 1.12
N ARG A 142 -1.57 -13.44 1.50
CA ARG A 142 -0.72 -12.79 2.52
C ARG A 142 0.16 -11.71 1.91
N HIS A 143 0.41 -11.78 0.59
CA HIS A 143 1.38 -10.96 -0.13
C HIS A 143 0.74 -10.25 -1.33
N PHE A 144 -0.27 -9.41 -1.08
CA PHE A 144 -1.03 -8.68 -2.11
C PHE A 144 -0.16 -7.82 -3.05
N LYS A 145 1.03 -7.38 -2.61
CA LYS A 145 1.93 -6.57 -3.46
C LYS A 145 2.63 -7.39 -4.54
N THR A 146 2.51 -8.71 -4.51
CA THR A 146 3.18 -9.62 -5.44
C THR A 146 2.13 -10.38 -6.24
N ARG A 147 2.29 -10.40 -7.56
CA ARG A 147 1.43 -11.17 -8.46
C ARG A 147 1.88 -12.63 -8.44
N PHE A 148 0.94 -13.55 -8.25
CA PHE A 148 1.19 -15.00 -8.26
C PHE A 148 0.50 -15.62 -9.47
N ILE A 149 1.28 -16.24 -10.34
CA ILE A 149 0.79 -16.85 -11.57
C ILE A 149 1.32 -18.28 -11.68
N LYS A 150 0.48 -19.17 -12.20
CA LYS A 150 0.89 -20.51 -12.66
C LYS A 150 0.67 -20.65 -14.16
N VAL A 151 1.54 -21.40 -14.80
CA VAL A 151 1.52 -21.61 -16.25
C VAL A 151 1.83 -23.06 -16.56
N PHE A 152 0.98 -23.67 -17.39
CA PHE A 152 1.18 -25.03 -17.87
C PHE A 152 2.25 -25.05 -18.96
N VAL A 153 3.32 -25.81 -18.77
CA VAL A 153 4.52 -25.76 -19.62
C VAL A 153 4.25 -26.07 -21.09
N GLU A 154 3.27 -26.91 -21.41
CA GLU A 154 2.93 -27.24 -22.81
C GLU A 154 2.29 -26.06 -23.56
N ASN A 155 1.68 -25.12 -22.83
CA ASN A 155 1.07 -23.92 -23.43
C ASN A 155 2.10 -22.82 -23.74
N VAL A 156 3.29 -22.87 -23.13
CA VAL A 156 4.33 -21.83 -23.22
C VAL A 156 5.71 -22.38 -23.61
N PRO A 157 5.82 -23.14 -24.71
CA PRO A 157 7.05 -23.84 -25.07
C PRO A 157 8.23 -22.90 -25.34
N TRP A 158 7.99 -21.71 -25.91
CA TRP A 158 9.06 -20.76 -26.19
C TRP A 158 9.60 -20.15 -24.89
N LEU A 159 8.75 -19.86 -23.91
CA LEU A 159 9.19 -19.36 -22.61
C LEU A 159 9.98 -20.41 -21.82
N VAL A 160 9.55 -21.68 -21.89
CA VAL A 160 10.26 -22.83 -21.30
C VAL A 160 11.66 -22.98 -21.89
N GLU A 161 11.79 -22.90 -23.22
CA GLU A 161 13.07 -22.95 -23.91
C GLU A 161 13.93 -21.72 -23.57
N LYS A 162 13.35 -20.52 -23.63
CA LYS A 162 14.06 -19.25 -23.40
C LYS A 162 14.60 -19.13 -21.98
N LEU A 163 13.88 -19.67 -21.00
CA LEU A 163 14.27 -19.68 -19.60
C LEU A 163 15.04 -20.96 -19.22
N ASP A 164 15.32 -21.87 -20.15
CA ASP A 164 16.02 -23.14 -19.92
C ASP A 164 15.43 -23.93 -18.74
N ILE A 165 14.11 -24.16 -18.78
CA ILE A 165 13.39 -24.90 -17.73
C ILE A 165 13.46 -26.39 -18.03
N LYS A 166 14.34 -27.10 -17.33
CA LYS A 166 14.57 -28.54 -17.50
C LYS A 166 13.89 -29.43 -16.46
N VAL A 167 13.58 -28.87 -15.28
CA VAL A 167 13.10 -29.61 -14.11
C VAL A 167 11.86 -28.92 -13.56
N LEU A 168 10.86 -29.71 -13.17
CA LEU A 168 9.61 -29.24 -12.58
C LEU A 168 9.41 -29.77 -11.15
N PRO A 169 8.73 -29.00 -10.27
CA PRO A 169 8.25 -27.63 -10.47
C PRO A 169 9.38 -26.61 -10.58
N CYS A 170 9.18 -25.54 -11.34
CA CYS A 170 10.13 -24.42 -11.44
C CYS A 170 9.40 -23.11 -11.14
N VAL A 171 9.87 -22.37 -10.14
CA VAL A 171 9.30 -21.08 -9.75
C VAL A 171 10.32 -20.00 -10.05
N ILE A 172 9.95 -19.00 -10.86
CA ILE A 172 10.82 -17.90 -11.23
C ILE A 172 10.23 -16.60 -10.69
N CYS A 173 11.08 -15.82 -10.03
CA CYS A 173 10.73 -14.56 -9.40
C CYS A 173 11.21 -13.40 -10.27
N PHE A 174 10.30 -12.50 -10.61
CA PHE A 174 10.56 -11.30 -11.39
C PHE A 174 10.32 -10.05 -10.53
N ILE A 175 11.21 -9.07 -10.65
CA ILE A 175 11.03 -7.74 -10.07
C ILE A 175 11.26 -6.72 -11.18
N ARG A 176 10.20 -5.96 -11.53
CA ARG A 176 10.19 -4.97 -12.61
C ARG A 176 10.70 -5.54 -13.94
N GLY A 177 10.15 -6.69 -14.37
CA GLY A 177 10.52 -7.36 -15.62
C GLY A 177 11.88 -8.07 -15.62
N VAL A 178 12.66 -8.02 -14.53
CA VAL A 178 13.96 -8.70 -14.45
C VAL A 178 13.87 -9.93 -13.56
N SER A 179 14.34 -11.08 -14.06
CA SER A 179 14.47 -12.31 -13.26
C SER A 179 15.46 -12.09 -12.12
N LYS A 180 14.98 -12.26 -10.88
CA LYS A 180 15.77 -12.07 -9.65
C LYS A 180 16.20 -13.37 -9.03
N ASP A 181 15.34 -14.38 -9.10
CA ASP A 181 15.57 -15.64 -8.42
C ASP A 181 14.82 -16.78 -9.08
N ARG A 182 15.29 -18.00 -8.85
CA ARG A 182 14.73 -19.23 -9.40
C ARG A 182 14.82 -20.32 -8.36
N ILE A 183 13.69 -20.98 -8.10
CA ILE A 183 13.60 -22.16 -7.25
C ILE A 183 13.29 -23.35 -8.16
N ILE A 184 14.18 -24.34 -8.15
CA ILE A 184 14.06 -25.55 -8.96
C ILE A 184 13.74 -26.73 -8.05
N GLY A 185 12.63 -27.41 -8.30
CA GLY A 185 12.18 -28.54 -7.51
C GLY A 185 12.05 -28.17 -6.03
N PHE A 186 12.44 -29.09 -5.15
CA PHE A 186 12.43 -28.91 -3.70
C PHE A 186 13.84 -28.92 -3.10
N GLU A 187 14.90 -28.86 -3.90
CA GLU A 187 16.28 -28.98 -3.43
C GLU A 187 16.62 -27.95 -2.35
N GLU A 188 16.18 -26.70 -2.57
CA GLU A 188 16.36 -25.59 -1.63
C GLU A 188 15.35 -25.58 -0.47
N LEU A 189 14.35 -26.47 -0.51
CA LEU A 189 13.25 -26.55 0.46
C LEU A 189 13.35 -27.79 1.36
N GLY A 190 14.51 -28.45 1.37
CA GLY A 190 14.79 -29.66 2.14
C GLY A 190 14.62 -30.97 1.37
N ASN A 191 14.33 -30.89 0.07
CA ASN A 191 14.15 -32.01 -0.87
C ASN A 191 13.07 -33.05 -0.44
N GLU A 192 12.15 -32.62 0.42
CA GLU A 192 11.03 -33.43 0.91
C GLU A 192 9.71 -32.88 0.36
N ASP A 193 8.78 -33.78 0.07
CA ASP A 193 7.43 -33.42 -0.41
C ASP A 193 6.58 -32.72 0.68
N GLY A 194 7.02 -32.75 1.94
CA GLY A 194 6.30 -32.22 3.11
C GLY A 194 6.88 -30.92 3.66
N PHE A 195 7.56 -30.11 2.85
CA PHE A 195 8.15 -28.87 3.33
C PHE A 195 7.08 -27.88 3.85
N LYS A 196 7.46 -27.04 4.81
CA LYS A 196 6.54 -26.07 5.41
C LYS A 196 6.39 -24.85 4.50
N THR A 197 5.18 -24.28 4.40
CA THR A 197 4.94 -23.01 3.68
C THR A 197 5.90 -21.90 4.13
N ALA A 198 6.25 -21.88 5.42
CA ALA A 198 7.22 -20.93 5.97
C ALA A 198 8.62 -21.02 5.33
N SER A 199 9.06 -22.21 4.89
CA SER A 199 10.35 -22.39 4.22
C SER A 199 10.34 -21.73 2.84
N LEU A 200 9.26 -21.93 2.07
CA LEU A 200 9.08 -21.26 0.78
C LEU A 200 8.93 -19.75 0.95
N GLU A 201 8.14 -19.32 1.94
CA GLU A 201 7.99 -17.90 2.29
C GLU A 201 9.34 -17.27 2.59
N LEU A 202 10.15 -17.89 3.45
CA LEU A 202 11.49 -17.39 3.77
C LEU A 202 12.37 -17.26 2.53
N ARG A 203 12.34 -18.25 1.62
CA ARG A 203 13.14 -18.24 0.38
C ARG A 203 12.72 -17.11 -0.56
N LEU A 204 11.41 -16.87 -0.70
CA LEU A 204 10.86 -15.78 -1.49
C LEU A 204 11.12 -14.41 -0.84
N THR A 205 11.11 -14.32 0.49
CA THR A 205 11.46 -13.08 1.20
C THR A 205 12.95 -12.76 0.99
N GLN A 206 13.83 -13.76 1.00
CA GLN A 206 15.26 -13.59 0.75
C GLN A 206 15.56 -13.03 -0.65
N SER A 207 14.76 -13.40 -1.65
CA SER A 207 14.89 -12.83 -3.00
C SER A 207 14.29 -11.43 -3.16
N GLY A 208 13.57 -10.94 -2.14
CA GLY A 208 12.92 -9.64 -2.14
C GLY A 208 11.68 -9.54 -3.03
N VAL A 209 11.19 -10.67 -3.56
CA VAL A 209 9.97 -10.70 -4.40
C VAL A 209 8.70 -10.62 -3.56
N ILE A 210 8.76 -10.98 -2.27
CA ILE A 210 7.72 -10.72 -1.28
C ILE A 210 8.30 -9.91 -0.12
N ASP A 211 7.43 -9.16 0.57
CA ASP A 211 7.85 -8.43 1.75
C ASP A 211 8.13 -9.38 2.92
N LYS A 212 8.93 -8.91 3.88
CA LYS A 212 9.07 -9.61 5.16
C LYS A 212 7.68 -9.66 5.81
N PRO A 213 7.29 -10.81 6.41
CA PRO A 213 6.06 -10.84 7.19
C PRO A 213 6.18 -9.75 8.25
N ASP A 214 5.20 -8.85 8.30
CA ASP A 214 5.09 -7.90 9.41
C ASP A 214 5.10 -8.73 10.69
N ALA A 215 6.11 -8.53 11.53
CA ALA A 215 6.07 -9.08 12.88
C ALA A 215 4.71 -8.69 13.45
N PRO A 216 3.96 -9.60 14.10
CA PRO A 216 2.67 -9.26 14.65
C PRO A 216 2.89 -8.03 15.51
N GLN A 217 2.35 -6.89 15.07
CA GLN A 217 2.35 -5.70 15.88
C GLN A 217 1.53 -6.10 17.09
N GLN A 218 2.21 -6.40 18.19
CA GLN A 218 1.56 -6.48 19.48
C GLN A 218 0.90 -5.13 19.63
N THR A 219 -0.41 -5.11 19.43
CA THR A 219 -1.23 -4.01 19.87
C THR A 219 -1.09 -4.02 21.39
N LEU A 220 -0.09 -3.28 21.89
CA LEU A 220 0.01 -2.98 23.30
C LEU A 220 -1.27 -2.20 23.61
N LYS A 221 -2.28 -2.90 24.10
CA LYS A 221 -3.44 -2.29 24.73
C LYS A 221 -2.89 -1.58 25.96
N THR A 222 -2.59 -0.30 25.83
CA THR A 222 -2.42 0.55 27.01
C THR A 222 -3.76 0.51 27.76
N PRO A 223 -3.76 0.32 29.08
CA PRO A 223 -5.01 0.19 29.86
C PRO A 223 -5.77 1.53 30.00
N PHE A 224 -5.39 2.56 29.25
CA PHE A 224 -6.03 3.85 29.22
C PHE A 224 -6.26 4.27 27.77
N GLY A 225 -7.53 4.39 27.39
CA GLY A 225 -7.97 4.68 26.03
C GLY A 225 -7.65 6.10 25.60
N THR A 226 -6.50 6.29 24.95
CA THR A 226 -6.26 7.40 24.03
C THR A 226 -5.45 6.87 22.83
N THR A 227 -6.04 6.90 21.64
CA THR A 227 -5.34 6.59 20.38
C THR A 227 -4.44 7.76 20.01
N GLY A 228 -3.17 7.69 20.38
CA GLY A 228 -2.12 8.61 19.95
C GLY A 228 -1.28 7.99 18.83
N MET A 229 -1.26 8.64 17.66
CA MET A 229 -0.29 8.38 16.59
C MET A 229 1.13 8.63 17.12
N VAL A 230 1.95 7.57 17.25
CA VAL A 230 3.40 7.75 17.44
C VAL A 230 4.03 7.93 16.07
N GLY A 231 4.19 9.19 15.68
CA GLY A 231 5.05 9.59 14.58
C GLY A 231 6.51 9.30 14.93
N SER A 232 7.20 8.64 14.01
CA SER A 232 8.65 8.49 14.03
C SER A 232 9.29 9.87 13.86
N SER A 233 9.80 10.45 14.94
CA SER A 233 10.62 11.67 14.90
C SER A 233 11.73 11.53 15.93
N GLY A 234 12.97 11.60 15.45
CA GLY A 234 14.14 11.21 16.22
C GLY A 234 14.51 12.14 17.37
N SER A 235 15.36 11.63 18.26
CA SER A 235 16.33 12.45 18.97
C SER A 235 17.53 11.62 19.43
N LYS A 236 18.70 12.03 18.93
CA LYS A 236 20.01 11.77 19.52
C LYS A 236 19.98 12.21 20.98
N ILE A 237 20.18 11.29 21.93
CA ILE A 237 20.53 11.65 23.31
C ILE A 237 22.03 11.42 23.49
N ARG A 238 22.68 12.54 23.80
CA ARG A 238 24.11 12.74 24.07
C ARG A 238 24.59 11.90 25.26
N GLY A 239 25.86 11.52 25.18
CA GLY A 239 26.58 10.83 26.24
C GLY A 239 26.68 11.60 27.55
N ARG A 240 26.90 10.84 28.62
CA ARG A 240 27.25 11.33 29.94
C ARG A 240 28.22 10.33 30.56
N ASN A 241 29.48 10.75 30.67
CA ASN A 241 30.46 10.20 31.59
C ASN A 241 29.84 10.21 32.99
N ASN A 242 29.95 9.10 33.72
CA ASN A 242 30.11 9.12 35.16
C ASN A 242 31.25 8.15 35.49
N ASN A 243 32.36 8.77 35.86
CA ASN A 243 33.44 8.20 36.61
C ASN A 243 32.95 8.14 38.05
N ASP A 244 32.82 6.95 38.64
CA ASP A 244 32.77 6.80 40.10
C ASP A 244 33.58 5.56 40.47
N SER A 245 34.58 5.85 41.30
CA SER A 245 35.63 5.00 41.80
C SER A 245 35.17 4.20 43.02
N GLU A 246 35.89 3.11 43.28
CA GLU A 246 36.11 2.45 44.59
C GLU A 246 34.93 1.66 45.20
N ASP A 247 35.08 0.33 45.31
CA ASP A 247 35.58 -0.23 46.57
C ASP A 247 36.05 -1.69 46.41
N GLU A 248 37.12 -2.00 47.14
CA GLU A 248 37.81 -3.28 47.22
C GLU A 248 36.97 -4.34 47.94
N ASP A 249 37.17 -5.63 47.62
CA ASP A 249 37.06 -6.71 48.62
C ASP A 249 37.88 -7.93 48.18
N TYR A 250 39.00 -8.11 48.89
CA TYR A 250 39.83 -9.31 48.93
C TYR A 250 39.02 -10.55 49.34
N ARG A 251 39.25 -11.68 48.67
CA ARG A 251 39.08 -13.01 49.26
C ARG A 251 40.21 -13.93 48.82
N ASP A 252 41.23 -14.00 49.66
CA ASP A 252 41.96 -15.24 49.93
C ASP A 252 41.03 -16.17 50.73
N ASP A 253 41.03 -17.47 50.42
CA ASP A 253 40.97 -18.54 51.44
C ASP A 253 41.19 -19.91 50.76
N ASP A 254 42.28 -20.55 51.20
CA ASP A 254 42.70 -21.97 51.27
C ASP A 254 42.50 -22.96 50.09
#